data_AF-A0A7R9MMA3-F1
#
_entry.id   AF-A0A7R9MMA3-F1
#
_cell.length_a   1.000
_cell.length_b   1.000
_cell.length_c   1.000
_cell.angle_alpha   90.00
_cell.angle_beta   90.00
_cell.angle_gamma   90.00
#
_symmetry.space_group_name_H-M   'P 1'
#
loop_
_entity.id
_entity.type
_entity.pdbx_description
1 polymer ?
#
loop_
_entity_poly.entity_id
_entity_poly.type
_entity_poly.pdbx_seq_one_letter_code
_entity_poly.pdbx_strand_id
1 'polypeptide(L)' 'MNVLDESVIEDNGVAYINDSIGLHRLEHRSATSQAVSLHLYIPPYNKCQIFDESTGSSNEVKSTFYSKYGMRTPFTVSSN' A
#
# COMPACT_ATOMS: atom_id res chain seq x y z
N MET A 1 8.23 11.58 11.08
CA MET A 1 8.40 11.86 9.64
C MET A 1 7.68 13.16 9.30
N ASN A 2 8.08 13.90 8.26
CA ASN A 2 7.41 15.15 7.87
C ASN A 2 6.51 14.93 6.66
N VAL A 3 5.30 15.50 6.68
CA VAL A 3 4.37 15.44 5.55
C VAL A 3 4.84 16.41 4.46
N LEU A 4 5.03 15.91 3.24
CA LEU A 4 5.40 16.72 2.08
C LEU A 4 4.17 17.21 1.29
N ASP A 5 3.15 16.36 1.19
CA ASP A 5 1.90 16.63 0.48
C ASP A 5 0.77 15.77 1.05
N GLU A 6 -0.48 16.23 0.89
CA GLU A 6 -1.69 15.53 1.32
C GLU A 6 -2.84 15.82 0.34
N SER A 7 -3.44 14.76 -0.22
CA SER A 7 -4.52 14.88 -1.18
C SER A 7 -5.58 13.78 -1.00
N VAL A 8 -6.84 14.10 -1.29
CA VAL A 8 -7.92 13.11 -1.41
C VAL A 8 -8.08 12.72 -2.88
N ILE A 9 -8.10 11.42 -3.15
CA ILE A 9 -8.31 10.88 -4.50
C ILE A 9 -9.78 10.51 -4.62
N GLU A 10 -10.50 11.27 -5.45
CA GLU A 10 -11.92 11.03 -5.74
C GLU A 10 -12.12 9.86 -6.71
N ASP A 11 -13.37 9.46 -6.93
CA ASP A 11 -13.71 8.40 -7.89
C ASP A 11 -13.15 8.69 -9.30
N ASN A 12 -12.54 7.69 -9.93
CA ASN A 12 -11.77 7.78 -11.17
C ASN A 12 -10.54 8.72 -11.14
N GLY A 13 -10.17 9.24 -9.97
CA GLY A 13 -8.93 9.98 -9.76
C GLY A 13 -7.69 9.11 -9.93
N VAL A 14 -6.58 9.72 -10.34
CA VAL A 14 -5.30 9.03 -10.55
C VAL A 14 -4.21 9.71 -9.73
N ALA A 15 -3.43 8.91 -9.01
CA ALA A 15 -2.22 9.36 -8.32
C ALA A 15 -1.02 8.54 -8.78
N TYR A 16 0.18 9.10 -8.61
CA TYR A 16 1.45 8.48 -8.98
C TYR A 16 2.47 8.64 -7.84
N ILE A 17 3.23 7.58 -7.57
CA ILE A 17 4.31 7.58 -6.58
C ILE A 17 5.47 6.70 -7.05
N ASN A 18 6.68 7.07 -6.64
CA ASN A 18 7.88 6.24 -6.70
C ASN A 18 8.85 6.68 -5.59
N ASP A 19 9.92 5.94 -5.37
CA ASP A 19 10.87 6.18 -4.27
C ASP A 19 11.60 7.52 -4.36
N SER A 20 11.72 8.14 -5.55
CA SER A 20 12.35 9.46 -5.69
C SER A 20 11.40 10.62 -5.36
N ILE A 21 10.09 10.38 -5.36
CA ILE A 21 9.08 11.34 -4.88
C ILE A 21 9.02 11.30 -3.35
N GLY A 22 8.97 10.11 -2.76
CA GLY A 22 8.96 9.92 -1.31
C GLY A 22 8.15 8.71 -0.85
N LEU A 23 7.86 8.68 0.45
CA LEU A 23 7.01 7.67 1.09
C LEU A 23 5.57 8.18 1.19
N HIS A 24 4.59 7.27 1.21
CA HIS A 24 3.19 7.64 1.35
C HIS A 24 2.42 6.77 2.35
N ARG A 25 1.34 7.33 2.90
CA ARG A 25 0.33 6.62 3.68
C ARG A 25 -1.01 6.77 2.95
N LEU A 26 -1.68 5.66 2.70
CA LEU A 26 -3.02 5.64 2.09
C LEU A 26 -4.04 5.25 3.16
N GLU A 27 -5.11 6.01 3.27
CA GLU A 27 -6.19 5.76 4.21
C GLU A 27 -7.55 5.96 3.54
N HIS A 28 -8.54 5.20 4.00
CA HIS A 28 -9.94 5.45 3.67
C HIS A 28 -10.59 6.22 4.82
N ARG A 29 -10.95 7.48 4.57
CA ARG A 29 -11.43 8.41 5.63
C ARG A 29 -12.86 8.17 6.07
N SER A 30 -13.66 7.48 5.26
CA SER A 30 -15.06 7.25 5.59
C SER A 30 -15.21 6.08 6.56
N ALA A 31 -15.96 6.31 7.64
CA ALA A 31 -16.27 5.29 8.63
C ALA A 31 -17.39 4.33 8.22
N THR A 32 -18.14 4.66 7.15
CA THR A 32 -19.40 3.97 6.80
C THR A 32 -19.45 3.43 5.38
N SER A 33 -18.63 3.98 4.47
CA SER A 33 -18.58 3.53 3.07
C SER A 33 -17.36 2.66 2.81
N GLN A 34 -17.36 1.96 1.69
CA GLN A 34 -16.20 1.25 1.17
C GLN A 34 -15.55 2.05 0.05
N ALA A 35 -14.23 1.89 -0.11
CA ALA A 35 -13.49 2.35 -1.27
C ALA A 35 -12.69 1.19 -1.87
N VAL A 36 -12.52 1.22 -3.19
CA VAL A 36 -11.71 0.26 -3.93
C VAL A 36 -10.83 1.06 -4.89
N SER A 37 -9.54 0.75 -4.89
CA SER A 37 -8.54 1.35 -5.79
C SER A 37 -7.92 0.29 -6.69
N LEU A 38 -7.50 0.71 -7.89
CA LEU A 38 -6.71 -0.09 -8.80
C LEU A 38 -5.25 0.33 -8.71
N HIS A 39 -4.35 -0.62 -8.42
CA HIS A 39 -2.91 -0.37 -8.30
C HIS A 39 -2.14 -1.05 -9.44
N LEU A 40 -1.25 -0.31 -10.08
CA LEU A 40 -0.33 -0.80 -11.11
C LEU A 40 1.11 -0.53 -10.67
N TYR A 41 1.92 -1.58 -10.59
CA TYR A 41 3.33 -1.49 -10.20
C TYR A 41 4.23 -1.99 -11.34
N ILE A 42 5.23 -1.19 -11.73
CA ILE A 42 6.15 -1.50 -12.83
C ILE A 42 7.58 -1.11 -12.42
N PRO A 43 8.55 -2.05 -12.40
CA PRO A 43 8.36 -3.50 -12.50
C PRO A 43 7.56 -4.05 -11.31
N PRO A 44 6.99 -5.28 -11.40
CA PRO A 44 6.31 -5.88 -10.26
C PRO A 44 7.28 -6.15 -9.11
N TYR A 45 6.82 -5.96 -7.88
CA TYR A 45 7.55 -6.30 -6.66
C TYR A 45 6.68 -7.13 -5.71
N ASN A 46 7.33 -7.85 -4.78
CA ASN A 46 6.66 -8.67 -3.77
C ASN A 46 7.14 -8.36 -2.33
N LYS A 47 7.98 -7.35 -2.17
CA LYS A 47 8.51 -6.87 -0.90
C LYS A 47 8.50 -5.35 -0.89
N CYS A 48 8.23 -4.75 0.27
CA CYS A 48 8.35 -3.32 0.51
C CYS A 48 8.82 -3.06 1.94
N GLN A 49 9.15 -1.82 2.25
CA GLN A 49 9.45 -1.39 3.61
C GLN A 49 8.21 -0.73 4.23
N ILE A 50 7.90 -1.09 5.47
CA ILE A 50 6.95 -0.35 6.32
C ILE A 50 7.75 0.44 7.33
N PHE A 51 7.39 1.70 7.52
CA PHE A 51 8.10 2.62 8.39
C PHE A 51 7.25 3.02 9.60
N ASP A 52 7.90 3.11 10.75
CA ASP A 52 7.36 3.72 11.96
C ASP A 52 7.46 5.24 11.84
N GLU A 53 6.33 5.94 11.91
CA GLU A 53 6.26 7.38 11.73
C GLU A 53 6.98 8.17 12.83
N SER A 54 7.01 7.63 14.05
CA SER A 54 7.59 8.26 15.24
C SER A 54 9.10 8.11 15.29
N THR A 55 9.64 6.97 14.88
CA THR A 55 11.08 6.67 14.97
C THR A 55 11.81 6.75 13.64
N GLY A 56 11.09 6.66 12.50
CA GLY A 56 11.69 6.52 11.18
C GLY A 56 12.23 5.12 10.87
N SER A 57 12.18 4.19 11.83
CA SER A 57 12.67 2.82 11.64
C SER A 57 11.82 2.07 10.63
N SER A 58 12.45 1.19 9.85
CA SER A 58 11.78 0.42 8.80
C SER A 58 11.94 -1.08 9.00
N ASN A 59 10.93 -1.85 8.60
CA ASN A 59 11.01 -3.30 8.46
C ASN A 59 10.67 -3.72 7.03
N GLU A 60 11.42 -4.66 6.47
CA GLU A 60 11.04 -5.30 5.20
C GLU A 60 9.85 -6.24 5.45
N VAL A 61 8.84 -6.14 4.60
CA VAL A 61 7.66 -7.01 4.61
C VAL A 61 7.43 -7.62 3.24
N LYS A 62 6.91 -8.85 3.24
CA LYS A 62 6.48 -9.53 2.01
C LYS A 62 5.01 -9.23 1.74
N SER A 63 4.70 -8.66 0.58
CA SER A 63 3.33 -8.47 0.14
C SER A 63 2.68 -9.82 -0.19
N THR A 64 1.46 -10.02 0.32
CA THR A 64 0.66 -11.21 0.03
C THR A 64 -0.59 -10.81 -0.76
N PHE A 65 -1.10 -11.74 -1.58
CA PHE A 65 -2.32 -11.52 -2.34
C PHE A 65 -3.49 -12.12 -1.58
N TYR A 66 -4.56 -11.36 -1.37
CA TYR A 66 -5.83 -11.86 -0.81
C TYR A 66 -6.51 -12.87 -1.76
N SER A 67 -6.43 -12.61 -3.07
CA SER A 67 -6.91 -13.49 -4.13
C SER A 67 -6.05 -13.32 -5.38
N LYS A 68 -6.07 -14.30 -6.29
CA LYS A 68 -5.45 -14.22 -7.61
C LYS A 68 -6.46 -14.66 -8.66
N TYR A 69 -6.66 -13.84 -9.69
CA TYR A 69 -7.60 -14.13 -10.79
C TYR A 69 -9.01 -14.49 -10.31
N GLY A 70 -9.50 -13.82 -9.26
CA GLY A 70 -10.83 -14.07 -8.66
C GLY A 70 -10.88 -15.22 -7.65
N MET A 71 -9.80 -15.99 -7.47
CA MET A 71 -9.76 -17.13 -6.54
C MET A 71 -9.04 -16.79 -5.24
N ARG A 72 -9.65 -17.13 -4.10
CA ARG A 72 -9.09 -16.92 -2.76
C ARG A 72 -7.77 -17.69 -2.61
N THR A 73 -6.72 -17.03 -2.13
CA THR A 73 -5.46 -17.68 -1.77
C THR A 73 -5.56 -18.28 -0.36
N PRO A 74 -5.10 -19.52 -0.13
CA PRO A 74 -5.02 -20.08 1.22
C PRO A 74 -4.07 -19.27 2.10
N PHE A 75 -4.44 -19.05 3.36
CA PHE A 75 -3.50 -18.52 4.34
C PHE A 75 -2.45 -19.57 4.65
N THR A 76 -1.18 -19.24 4.43
CA THR A 76 -0.05 -20.08 4.81
C THR A 76 0.86 -19.28 5.74
N VAL A 77 1.15 -19.87 6.90
CA VAL A 77 2.23 -19.37 7.75
C VAL A 77 3.52 -19.86 7.11
N SER A 78 4.38 -18.95 6.65
CA SER A 78 5.73 -19.34 6.24
C SER A 78 6.45 -19.91 7.46
N SER A 79 6.72 -21.22 7.46
CA SER A 79 7.66 -21.83 8.39
C SER A 79 9.04 -21.23 8.15
N ASN A 80 9.67 -20.76 9.23
CA ASN A 80 11.04 -20.25 9.24
C ASN A 80 12.05 -21.30 8.77
#